data_AF-A0A7V8Z3U0-F1
#
_entry.id   AF-A0A7V8Z3U0-F1
#
_cell.length_a   1.000
_cell.length_b   1.000
_cell.length_c   1.000
_cell.angle_alpha   90.00
_cell.angle_beta   90.00
_cell.angle_gamma   90.00
#
_symmetry.space_group_name_H-M   'P 1'
#
loop_
_entity.id
_entity.type
_entity.pdbx_description
1 polymer ?
#
loop_
_entity_poly.entity_id
_entity_poly.type
_entity_poly.pdbx_seq_one_letter_code
_entity_poly.pdbx_strand_id
1 'polypeptide(L)'
;MSLRQLARAAGTSHSAIAAYEQGRKLPRADTLERILAAAGWTPEVNLARRLDTGAARFAKGSELVDALELAAAFPAAPAAQLAYPVFGRIS
;
A
#
# COMPACT_ATOMS: atom_id res chain seq x y z
N MET A 1 4.97 -10.57 26.16
CA MET A 1 5.91 -9.45 26.49
C MET A 1 5.17 -8.14 26.32
N SER A 2 5.27 -7.18 27.26
CA SER A 2 4.72 -5.84 27.12
C SER A 2 5.63 -4.92 26.31
N LEU A 3 5.12 -3.81 25.77
CA LEU A 3 5.94 -2.83 25.03
C LEU A 3 7.09 -2.25 25.86
N ARG A 4 6.92 -2.12 27.18
CA ARG A 4 7.99 -1.67 28.09
C ARG A 4 9.08 -2.73 28.24
N GLN A 5 8.69 -4.00 28.33
CA GLN A 5 9.64 -5.12 28.38
C GLN A 5 10.40 -5.23 27.06
N LEU A 6 9.72 -5.10 25.92
CA LEU A 6 10.35 -5.08 24.60
C LEU A 6 11.33 -3.93 24.46
N ALA A 7 10.92 -2.72 24.82
CA ALA A 7 11.78 -1.54 24.76
C ALA A 7 13.07 -1.74 25.57
N ARG A 8 12.94 -2.29 26.79
CA ARG A 8 14.08 -2.58 27.66
C ARG A 8 15.01 -3.63 27.04
N ALA A 9 14.45 -4.75 26.56
CA ALA A 9 15.22 -5.81 25.92
C ALA A 9 15.93 -5.32 24.64
N ALA A 10 15.27 -4.45 23.88
CA ALA A 10 15.79 -3.87 22.65
C ALA A 10 16.66 -2.61 22.88
N GLY A 11 17.01 -2.26 24.13
CA GLY A 11 17.86 -1.09 24.42
C GLY A 11 17.31 0.23 23.87
N THR A 12 16.00 0.43 23.92
CA THR A 12 15.32 1.64 23.44
C THR A 12 14.24 2.09 24.43
N SER A 13 13.61 3.24 24.17
CA SER A 13 12.55 3.75 25.05
C SER A 13 11.17 3.21 24.67
N HIS A 14 10.28 3.11 25.66
CA HIS A 14 8.88 2.77 25.42
C HIS A 14 8.19 3.77 24.48
N SER A 15 8.52 5.07 24.60
CA SER A 15 7.99 6.11 23.71
C SER A 15 8.48 5.98 22.27
N ALA A 16 9.70 5.47 22.05
CA ALA A 16 10.21 5.19 20.71
C ALA A 16 9.45 4.02 20.07
N ILE A 17 9.28 2.90 20.77
CA ILE A 17 8.48 1.76 20.30
C ILE A 17 7.05 2.21 19.95
N ALA A 18 6.39 2.96 20.85
CA ALA A 18 5.03 3.45 20.60
C ALA A 18 4.94 4.39 19.39
N ALA A 19 5.97 5.21 19.14
CA ALA A 19 6.02 6.06 17.95
C ALA A 19 6.20 5.25 16.65
N TYR A 20 6.92 4.13 16.70
CA TYR A 20 7.07 3.23 15.55
C TYR A 20 5.77 2.48 15.25
N GLU A 21 5.11 1.92 16.26
CA GLU A 21 3.82 1.21 16.06
C GLU A 21 2.73 2.13 15.51
N GLN A 22 2.76 3.41 15.90
CA GLN A 22 1.79 4.41 15.45
C GLN A 22 2.20 5.07 14.12
N GLY A 23 3.27 4.60 13.47
CA GLY A 23 3.75 5.09 12.17
C GLY A 23 4.29 6.52 12.19
N ARG A 24 4.46 7.14 13.37
CA ARG A 24 4.96 8.53 13.50
C ARG A 24 6.46 8.64 13.28
N LYS A 25 7.18 7.55 13.47
CA LYS A 25 8.63 7.46 13.23
C LYS A 25 8.93 6.14 12.54
N LEU A 26 9.99 6.14 11.74
CA LEU A 26 10.57 4.92 11.19
C LEU A 26 11.87 4.62 11.95
N PRO A 27 12.05 3.40 12.48
CA PRO A 27 13.32 3.01 13.04
C PRO A 27 14.38 2.93 11.93
N ARG A 28 15.64 3.18 12.31
CA ARG A 28 16.77 2.79 11.47
C ARG A 28 16.84 1.25 11.40
N ALA A 29 17.48 0.73 10.36
CA ALA A 29 17.58 -0.73 10.14
C ALA A 29 18.19 -1.46 11.35
N ASP A 30 19.27 -0.94 11.92
CA ASP A 30 19.93 -1.46 13.13
C ASP A 30 19.00 -1.53 14.35
N THR A 31 18.14 -0.53 14.50
CA THR A 31 17.16 -0.44 15.59
C THR A 31 16.05 -1.44 15.38
N LEU A 32 15.58 -1.61 14.15
CA LEU A 32 14.58 -2.62 13.79
C LEU A 32 15.12 -4.03 14.06
N GLU A 33 16.35 -4.33 13.63
CA GLU A 33 17.01 -5.61 13.89
C GLU A 33 17.09 -5.92 15.39
N ARG A 34 17.51 -4.95 16.21
CA ARG A 34 17.60 -5.13 17.67
C ARG A 34 16.23 -5.37 18.31
N ILE A 35 15.18 -4.71 17.83
CA ILE A 35 13.80 -4.90 18.30
C ILE A 35 13.31 -6.32 17.95
N LEU A 36 13.55 -6.78 16.72
CA LEU A 36 13.17 -8.12 16.27
C LEU A 36 13.91 -9.21 17.04
N ALA A 37 15.24 -9.05 17.20
CA ALA A 37 16.05 -9.99 17.98
C ALA A 37 15.58 -10.07 19.45
N ALA A 38 15.27 -8.93 20.08
CA ALA A 38 14.72 -8.89 21.44
C ALA A 38 13.33 -9.56 21.54
N ALA A 39 12.59 -9.61 20.43
CA ALA A 39 11.32 -10.32 20.31
C ALA A 39 11.47 -11.79 19.89
N GLY A 40 12.69 -12.28 19.66
CA GLY A 40 12.97 -13.65 19.25
C GLY A 40 12.85 -13.92 17.75
N TRP A 41 12.89 -12.87 16.92
CA TRP A 41 12.72 -12.95 15.47
C TRP A 41 13.99 -12.52 14.74
N THR A 42 14.18 -13.07 13.53
CA THR A 42 15.22 -12.63 12.59
C THR A 42 14.53 -12.07 11.34
N PRO A 43 14.86 -10.86 10.88
CA PRO A 43 14.30 -10.33 9.65
C PRO A 43 14.84 -11.08 8.43
N GLU A 44 13.94 -11.46 7.52
CA GLU A 44 14.28 -11.92 6.18
C GLU A 44 13.89 -10.85 5.16
N VAL A 45 14.83 -10.40 4.33
CA VAL A 45 14.59 -9.36 3.33
C VAL A 45 14.66 -9.98 1.95
N ASN A 46 13.51 -10.06 1.29
CA ASN A 46 13.40 -10.48 -0.09
C ASN A 46 13.38 -9.26 -1.01
N LEU A 47 14.36 -9.20 -1.92
CA LEU A 47 14.45 -8.11 -2.88
C LEU A 47 13.62 -8.45 -4.12
N ALA A 48 12.72 -7.54 -4.48
CA ALA A 48 11.98 -7.60 -5.73
C ALA A 48 12.35 -6.40 -6.61
N ARG A 49 12.33 -6.61 -7.93
CA ARG A 49 12.52 -5.51 -8.87
C ARG A 49 11.34 -4.55 -8.75
N ARG A 50 11.65 -3.28 -8.56
CA ARG A 50 10.63 -2.25 -8.42
C ARG A 50 10.06 -1.86 -9.79
N LEU A 51 8.88 -2.39 -10.11
CA LEU A 51 8.20 -2.19 -11.40
C LEU A 51 7.54 -0.80 -11.54
N ASP A 52 7.37 -0.05 -10.45
CA ASP A 52 6.78 1.30 -10.42
C ASP A 52 7.83 2.42 -10.38
N THR A 53 9.05 2.19 -10.87
CA THR A 53 10.06 3.25 -10.99
C THR A 53 10.19 3.79 -12.41
N GLY A 54 10.49 5.09 -12.50
CA GLY A 54 10.83 5.76 -13.74
C GLY A 54 9.77 5.61 -14.83
N ALA A 55 10.20 5.23 -16.03
CA ALA A 55 9.37 5.14 -17.24
C ALA A 55 8.12 4.26 -17.06
N ALA A 56 8.18 3.19 -16.27
CA ALA A 56 7.04 2.29 -16.08
C ALA A 56 5.91 2.92 -15.24
N ARG A 57 6.25 3.76 -14.25
CA ARG A 57 5.26 4.54 -13.50
C ARG A 57 4.63 5.63 -14.35
N PHE A 58 5.45 6.31 -15.15
CA PHE A 58 4.96 7.31 -16.10
C PHE A 58 4.06 6.67 -17.15
N ALA A 59 4.43 5.49 -17.69
CA ALA A 59 3.62 4.75 -18.65
C ALA A 59 2.26 4.32 -18.07
N LYS A 60 2.22 3.83 -16.83
CA LYS A 60 0.95 3.51 -16.17
C LYS A 60 0.11 4.75 -15.88
N GLY A 61 0.76 5.88 -15.59
CA GLY A 61 0.11 7.18 -15.43
C GLY A 61 -0.49 7.68 -16.74
N SER A 62 0.25 7.60 -17.85
CA SER A 62 -0.24 8.00 -19.18
C SER A 62 -1.36 7.07 -19.65
N GLU A 63 -1.24 5.76 -19.45
CA GLU A 63 -2.30 4.81 -19.78
C GLU A 63 -3.61 5.13 -19.03
N LEU A 64 -3.51 5.53 -17.75
CA LEU A 64 -4.69 5.97 -16.99
C LEU A 64 -5.27 7.28 -17.53
N VAL A 65 -4.42 8.24 -17.93
CA VAL A 65 -4.86 9.49 -18.54
C VAL A 65 -5.59 9.22 -19.87
N ASP A 66 -4.98 8.43 -20.76
CA ASP A 66 -5.56 8.05 -22.05
C ASP A 66 -6.93 7.37 -21.87
N ALA A 67 -7.04 6.46 -20.89
CA ALA A 67 -8.29 5.80 -20.58
C ALA A 67 -9.37 6.77 -20.07
N LEU A 68 -9.01 7.76 -19.25
CA LEU A 68 -9.93 8.79 -18.76
C LEU A 68 -10.35 9.77 -19.87
N GLU A 69 -9.44 10.16 -20.74
CA GLU A 69 -9.75 11.00 -21.90
C GLU A 69 -10.69 10.30 -22.86
N LEU A 70 -10.43 9.02 -23.15
CA LEU A 70 -11.30 8.18 -23.95
C LEU A 70 -12.69 8.06 -23.29
N ALA A 71 -12.75 7.82 -21.98
CA ALA A 71 -14.02 7.76 -21.24
C ALA A 71 -14.79 9.08 -21.32
N ALA A 72 -14.10 10.22 -21.22
CA ALA A 72 -14.70 11.55 -21.31
C ALA A 72 -15.22 11.90 -22.71
N ALA A 73 -14.66 11.29 -23.77
CA ALA A 73 -15.12 11.48 -25.13
C ALA A 73 -16.45 10.76 -25.43
N PHE A 74 -16.86 9.78 -24.62
CA PHE A 74 -18.16 9.14 -24.78
C PHE A 74 -19.29 10.03 -24.27
N PRO A 75 -20.43 10.10 -24.97
CA PRO A 75 -21.60 10.82 -24.48
C PRO A 75 -22.12 10.17 -23.20
N ALA A 76 -21.96 10.86 -22.08
CA ALA A 76 -22.60 10.47 -20.83
C ALA A 76 -24.08 10.89 -20.89
N ALA A 77 -24.96 9.95 -21.24
CA ALA A 77 -26.41 10.09 -21.06
C ALA A 77 -26.89 9.17 -19.93
N PRO A 78 -26.57 9.48 -18.66
CA PRO A 78 -27.07 8.70 -17.53
C PRO A 78 -28.60 8.81 -17.50
N ALA A 79 -29.28 7.70 -17.78
CA ALA A 79 -30.72 7.59 -17.68
C ALA A 79 -31.08 6.76 -16.43
N ALA A 80 -32.05 7.25 -15.64
CA ALA A 80 -32.54 6.53 -14.46
C ALA A 80 -33.22 5.18 -14.81
N GLN A 81 -33.62 5.01 -16.07
CA GLN A 81 -34.19 3.76 -16.60
C GLN A 81 -33.49 3.39 -17.90
N LEU A 82 -32.98 2.15 -17.96
CA LEU A 82 -32.37 1.58 -19.15
C LEU A 82 -33.49 1.14 -20.12
N ALA A 83 -33.76 1.94 -21.16
CA ALA A 83 -34.78 1.62 -22.18
C ALA A 83 -34.29 0.61 -23.24
N TYR A 84 -33.31 -0.22 -22.90
CA TYR A 84 -32.76 -1.23 -23.79
C TYR A 84 -33.33 -2.61 -23.45
N PRO A 85 -33.60 -3.47 -24.46
CA PRO A 85 -34.08 -4.82 -24.20
C PRO A 85 -33.01 -5.63 -23.45
N VAL A 86 -33.47 -6.55 -22.60
CA VAL A 86 -32.57 -7.47 -21.90
C VAL A 86 -31.95 -8.42 -22.94
N PHE A 87 -30.63 -8.34 -23.12
CA PHE A 87 -29.89 -9.22 -24.02
C PHE A 87 -30.15 -10.69 -23.64
N GLY A 88 -30.54 -11.51 -24.61
CA GLY A 88 -30.80 -12.94 -24.42
C GLY A 88 -32.23 -13.30 -24.00
N ARG A 89 -33.16 -12.34 -23.92
CA ARG A 89 -34.58 -12.64 -23.74
C ARG A 89 -35.18 -13.11 -25.07
N ILE A 90 -35.18 -14.43 -25.29
CA ILE A 90 -35.99 -15.05 -26.36
C ILE A 90 -37.46 -14.89 -25.93
N SER A 91 -38.27 -14.29 -26.81
CA SER A 91 -39.72 -14.14 -26.62
C SER A 91 -40.43 -15.43 -26.97
#